data_AF-A0A167W001-F1
#
_entry.id   AF-A0A167W001-F1
#
_cell.length_a   1.000
_cell.length_b   1.000
_cell.length_c   1.000
_cell.angle_alpha   90.00
_cell.angle_beta   90.00
_cell.angle_gamma   90.00
#
_symmetry.space_group_name_H-M   'P 1'
#
loop_
_entity.id
_entity.type
_entity.pdbx_description
1 polymer ?
#
loop_
_entity_poly.entity_id
_entity_poly.type
_entity_poly.pdbx_seq_one_letter_code
_entity_poly.pdbx_strand_id
1 'polypeptide(L)'
;MKHSAIVEACRKAFTGFDRNDKSDLVALLADDITFEFSDSLPYGGTYHGKEEFLAFWKHVYHEWEYFNYDARAILEAEDFVIVPVIAQAKATNGYSMRNEHLFLFQVRDGRIVHGRLYADTARGRDVLEGREPRRYPKVILG
;
A
#
# COMPACT_ATOMS: atom_id res chain seq x y z
N MET A 1 12.70 -1.31 -19.90
CA MET A 1 12.04 -1.76 -18.67
C MET A 1 11.57 -3.18 -18.90
N LYS A 2 11.98 -4.13 -18.07
CA LYS A 2 11.68 -5.58 -18.16
C LYS A 2 10.21 -5.88 -17.79
N HIS A 3 9.62 -5.06 -16.93
CA HIS A 3 8.31 -5.21 -16.31
C HIS A 3 7.39 -4.01 -16.61
N SER A 4 7.38 -3.55 -17.87
CA SER A 4 6.64 -2.35 -18.29
C SER A 4 5.13 -2.41 -17.96
N ALA A 5 4.49 -3.57 -18.14
CA ALA A 5 3.07 -3.76 -17.81
C ALA A 5 2.79 -3.53 -16.31
N ILE A 6 3.64 -4.04 -15.43
CA ILE A 6 3.50 -3.89 -13.97
C ILE A 6 3.77 -2.44 -13.56
N VAL A 7 4.73 -1.78 -14.19
CA VAL A 7 5.03 -0.37 -13.91
C VAL A 7 3.88 0.54 -14.31
N GLU A 8 3.29 0.34 -15.48
CA GLU A 8 2.12 1.11 -15.91
C GLU A 8 0.88 0.80 -15.06
N ALA A 9 0.70 -0.45 -14.65
CA ALA A 9 -0.33 -0.82 -13.67
C ALA A 9 -0.11 -0.12 -12.32
N CYS A 10 1.13 -0.05 -11.83
CA CYS A 10 1.46 0.70 -10.61
C CYS A 10 1.18 2.20 -10.77
N ARG A 11 1.49 2.78 -11.93
CA ARG A 11 1.20 4.19 -12.22
C ARG A 11 -0.28 4.48 -12.11
N LYS A 12 -1.11 3.64 -12.72
CA LYS A 12 -2.57 3.76 -12.65
C LYS A 12 -3.13 3.54 -11.23
N ALA A 13 -2.54 2.59 -10.50
CA ALA A 13 -2.95 2.20 -9.17
C ALA A 13 -2.57 3.22 -8.08
N PHE A 14 -1.46 3.94 -8.25
CA PHE A 14 -0.84 4.70 -7.16
C PHE A 14 -0.56 6.17 -7.47
N THR A 15 -0.73 6.67 -8.70
CA THR A 15 -0.48 8.09 -9.02
C THR A 15 -1.79 8.89 -9.06
N GLY A 16 -1.81 10.02 -8.35
CA GLY A 16 -2.98 10.90 -8.29
C GLY A 16 -4.06 10.37 -7.34
N PHE A 17 -4.39 11.17 -6.32
CA PHE A 17 -5.31 10.79 -5.24
C PHE A 17 -6.74 10.44 -5.72
N ASP A 18 -7.15 10.88 -6.91
CA ASP A 18 -8.58 10.90 -7.26
C ASP A 18 -9.08 9.64 -7.97
N ARG A 19 -8.21 8.70 -8.38
CA ARG A 19 -8.65 7.58 -9.23
C ARG A 19 -8.01 6.21 -8.97
N ASN A 20 -6.80 6.14 -8.42
CA ASN A 20 -6.12 4.93 -7.90
C ASN A 20 -6.74 3.58 -8.33
N ASP A 21 -6.69 3.28 -9.63
CA ASP A 21 -7.36 2.13 -10.22
C ASP A 21 -6.39 0.94 -10.25
N LYS A 22 -6.70 -0.05 -9.41
CA LYS A 22 -5.83 -1.19 -9.13
C LYS A 22 -6.17 -2.41 -9.99
N SER A 23 -7.16 -2.32 -10.88
CA SER A 23 -7.65 -3.45 -11.68
C SER A 23 -6.54 -4.16 -12.46
N ASP A 24 -5.72 -3.40 -13.18
CA ASP A 24 -4.61 -3.93 -13.97
C ASP A 24 -3.53 -4.57 -13.09
N LEU A 25 -3.27 -4.00 -11.91
CA LEU A 25 -2.30 -4.54 -10.95
C LEU A 25 -2.78 -5.88 -10.37
N VAL A 26 -4.07 -5.99 -10.04
CA VAL A 26 -4.70 -7.22 -9.55
C VAL A 26 -4.66 -8.32 -10.61
N ALA A 27 -4.88 -7.96 -11.89
CA ALA A 27 -4.82 -8.91 -13.01
C ALA A 27 -3.40 -9.50 -13.22
N LEU A 28 -2.36 -8.75 -12.83
CA LEU A 28 -0.96 -9.15 -12.95
C LEU A 28 -0.42 -9.97 -11.76
N LEU A 29 -1.22 -10.17 -10.70
CA LEU A 29 -0.84 -11.06 -9.61
C LEU A 29 -0.74 -12.51 -10.09
N ALA A 30 0.24 -13.25 -9.57
CA ALA A 30 0.27 -14.70 -9.64
C ALA A 30 -0.89 -15.28 -8.81
N ASP A 31 -1.34 -16.49 -9.14
CA ASP A 31 -2.43 -17.13 -8.40
C ASP A 31 -2.01 -17.54 -6.98
N ASP A 32 -0.71 -17.80 -6.80
CA ASP A 32 -0.02 -18.15 -5.55
C ASP A 32 0.70 -16.96 -4.88
N ILE A 33 0.31 -15.72 -5.21
CA ILE A 33 0.87 -14.49 -4.63
C ILE A 33 0.96 -14.58 -3.09
N THR A 34 2.11 -14.25 -2.53
CA THR A 34 2.21 -13.96 -1.09
C THR A 34 2.27 -12.45 -0.88
N PHE A 35 1.33 -11.88 -0.13
CA PHE A 35 1.32 -10.47 0.21
C PHE A 35 1.47 -10.26 1.71
N GLU A 36 2.41 -9.43 2.11
CA GLU A 36 2.74 -9.19 3.50
C GLU A 36 2.42 -7.75 3.89
N PHE A 37 1.80 -7.59 5.05
CA PHE A 37 1.60 -6.31 5.70
C PHE A 37 1.93 -6.44 7.19
N SER A 38 2.30 -5.33 7.84
CA SER A 38 2.67 -5.40 9.26
C SER A 38 1.45 -5.75 10.12
N ASP A 39 1.59 -6.82 10.90
CA ASP A 39 0.66 -7.32 11.94
C ASP A 39 0.40 -6.33 13.09
N SER A 40 1.06 -5.17 13.09
CA SER A 40 0.84 -4.09 14.06
C SER A 40 -0.40 -3.25 13.78
N LEU A 41 -1.20 -3.64 12.78
CA LEU A 41 -2.50 -3.10 12.42
C LEU A 41 -3.57 -4.21 12.47
N PRO A 42 -4.86 -3.88 12.68
CA PRO A 42 -5.93 -4.88 12.84
C PRO A 42 -6.09 -5.86 11.66
N TYR A 43 -5.65 -5.44 10.48
CA TYR A 43 -5.65 -6.20 9.23
C TYR A 43 -4.25 -6.52 8.72
N GLY A 44 -3.27 -6.57 9.62
CA GLY A 44 -1.92 -6.98 9.27
C GLY A 44 -1.77 -8.49 9.19
N GLY A 45 -0.65 -8.94 8.61
CA GLY A 45 -0.33 -10.36 8.45
C GLY A 45 0.21 -10.70 7.07
N THR A 46 0.29 -11.99 6.81
CA THR A 46 0.68 -12.56 5.52
C THR A 46 -0.53 -13.24 4.88
N TYR A 47 -0.78 -12.91 3.63
CA TYR A 47 -1.92 -13.37 2.83
C TYR A 47 -1.42 -14.19 1.64
N HIS A 48 -1.95 -15.40 1.48
CA HIS A 48 -1.55 -16.35 0.45
C HIS A 48 -2.65 -16.54 -0.60
N GLY A 49 -2.28 -16.33 -1.86
CA GLY A 49 -3.18 -16.40 -3.00
C GLY A 49 -4.06 -15.17 -3.17
N LYS A 50 -4.70 -15.08 -4.34
CA LYS A 50 -5.56 -13.95 -4.71
C LYS A 50 -6.78 -13.80 -3.80
N GLU A 51 -7.34 -14.89 -3.31
CA GLU A 51 -8.52 -14.87 -2.44
C GLU A 51 -8.23 -14.13 -1.14
N GLU A 52 -7.18 -14.51 -0.41
CA GLU A 52 -6.78 -13.86 0.83
C GLU A 52 -6.34 -12.40 0.59
N PHE A 53 -5.63 -12.12 -0.51
CA PHE A 53 -5.26 -10.77 -0.89
C PHE A 53 -6.48 -9.85 -1.11
N LEU A 54 -7.51 -10.34 -1.82
CA LEU A 54 -8.74 -9.58 -2.04
C LEU A 54 -9.55 -9.41 -0.76
N ALA A 55 -9.58 -10.43 0.10
CA ALA A 55 -10.20 -10.35 1.42
C ALA A 55 -9.52 -9.31 2.32
N PHE A 56 -8.18 -9.25 2.31
CA PHE A 56 -7.39 -8.22 2.98
C PHE A 56 -7.81 -6.82 2.53
N TRP A 57 -7.83 -6.53 1.23
CA TRP A 57 -8.21 -5.19 0.73
C TRP A 57 -9.68 -4.86 1.03
N LYS A 58 -10.58 -5.84 1.01
CA LYS A 58 -11.96 -5.63 1.43
C LYS A 58 -12.04 -5.21 2.90
N HIS A 59 -11.24 -5.81 3.77
CA HIS A 59 -11.17 -5.42 5.18
C HIS A 59 -10.55 -4.04 5.36
N VAL A 60 -9.49 -3.69 4.60
CA VAL A 60 -8.95 -2.32 4.57
C VAL A 60 -10.07 -1.34 4.22
N TYR A 61 -10.78 -1.52 3.11
CA TYR A 61 -11.83 -0.58 2.69
C TYR A 61 -13.07 -0.58 3.60
N HIS A 62 -13.20 -1.51 4.53
CA HIS A 62 -14.22 -1.45 5.59
C HIS A 62 -13.86 -0.43 6.67
N GLU A 63 -12.58 -0.32 7.03
CA GLU A 63 -12.11 0.59 8.08
C GLU A 63 -11.95 2.04 7.61
N TRP A 64 -11.84 2.26 6.29
CA TRP A 64 -11.52 3.56 5.69
C TRP A 64 -12.63 4.05 4.73
N GLU A 65 -13.14 5.28 4.93
CA GLU A 65 -14.06 5.96 4.00
C GLU A 65 -13.38 6.19 2.63
N TYR A 66 -12.11 6.57 2.66
CA TYR A 66 -11.24 6.59 1.49
C TYR A 66 -9.82 6.23 1.89
N PHE A 67 -9.08 5.63 0.94
CA PHE A 67 -7.67 5.33 1.08
C PHE A 67 -6.99 5.47 -0.29
N ASN A 68 -6.38 6.63 -0.51
CA ASN A 68 -5.80 7.01 -1.79
C ASN A 68 -4.29 7.24 -1.67
N TYR A 69 -3.58 6.96 -2.73
CA TYR A 69 -2.13 7.04 -2.84
C TYR A 69 -1.72 8.04 -3.91
N ASP A 70 -0.55 8.64 -3.70
CA ASP A 70 0.17 9.40 -4.69
C ASP A 70 1.65 8.98 -4.71
N ALA A 71 2.05 8.38 -5.82
CA ALA A 71 3.38 7.81 -5.99
C ALA A 71 4.45 8.91 -6.04
N ARG A 72 5.44 8.80 -5.15
CA ARG A 72 6.65 9.62 -5.18
C ARG A 72 7.55 9.21 -6.35
N ALA A 73 7.59 7.92 -6.62
CA ALA A 73 8.36 7.31 -7.70
C ALA A 73 7.80 5.93 -8.02
N ILE A 74 8.13 5.43 -9.21
CA ILE A 74 7.92 4.03 -9.60
C ILE A 74 9.27 3.56 -10.15
N LEU A 75 9.90 2.63 -9.44
CA LEU A 75 11.26 2.19 -9.71
C LEU A 75 11.23 0.72 -10.09
N GLU A 76 11.95 0.36 -11.14
CA GLU A 76 12.20 -1.01 -11.54
C GLU A 76 13.65 -1.37 -11.22
N ALA A 77 13.86 -2.50 -10.55
CA ALA A 77 15.18 -3.01 -10.19
C ALA A 77 15.21 -4.54 -10.35
N GLU A 78 15.78 -5.03 -11.45
CA GLU A 78 15.82 -6.44 -11.82
C GLU A 78 14.44 -7.10 -11.79
N ASP A 79 14.18 -7.93 -10.77
CA ASP A 79 12.92 -8.65 -10.55
C ASP A 79 11.97 -7.91 -9.60
N PHE A 80 12.25 -6.66 -9.26
CA PHE A 80 11.45 -5.87 -8.33
C PHE A 80 10.86 -4.61 -8.95
N VAL A 81 9.66 -4.26 -8.50
CA VAL A 81 9.04 -2.94 -8.69
C VAL A 81 8.79 -2.32 -7.32
N ILE A 82 9.32 -1.11 -7.11
CA ILE A 82 9.30 -0.40 -5.83
C ILE A 82 8.53 0.91 -6.01
N VAL A 83 7.52 1.13 -5.17
CA VAL A 83 6.62 2.28 -5.27
C VAL A 83 6.48 2.94 -3.90
N PRO A 84 7.35 3.92 -3.57
CA PRO A 84 7.13 4.79 -2.44
C PRO A 84 5.95 5.72 -2.74
N VAL A 85 5.01 5.84 -1.80
CA VAL A 85 3.78 6.62 -1.98
C VAL A 85 3.50 7.48 -0.75
N ILE A 86 2.74 8.54 -0.98
CA ILE A 86 1.99 9.23 0.07
C ILE A 86 0.58 8.68 0.09
N ALA A 87 0.15 8.18 1.24
CA ALA A 87 -1.24 7.83 1.49
C ALA A 87 -2.00 9.02 2.08
N GLN A 88 -3.21 9.26 1.61
CA GLN A 88 -4.23 10.04 2.29
C GLN A 88 -5.41 9.13 2.57
N ALA A 89 -5.84 9.08 3.83
CA ALA A 89 -6.92 8.21 4.24
C ALA A 89 -7.77 8.86 5.33
N LYS A 90 -9.07 8.60 5.29
CA LYS A 90 -10.02 8.97 6.35
C LYS A 90 -10.71 7.71 6.84
N ALA A 91 -10.61 7.44 8.14
CA ALA A 91 -11.24 6.30 8.77
C ALA A 91 -12.73 6.57 9.01
N THR A 92 -13.52 5.52 9.12
CA THR A 92 -14.97 5.59 9.37
C THR A 92 -15.34 6.22 10.72
N ASN A 93 -14.37 6.30 11.64
CA ASN A 93 -14.49 7.00 12.93
C ASN A 93 -14.27 8.52 12.83
N GLY A 94 -14.04 9.07 11.62
CA GLY A 94 -13.88 10.50 11.36
C GLY A 94 -12.44 11.02 11.39
N TYR A 95 -11.48 10.24 11.89
CA TYR A 95 -10.07 10.64 11.93
C TYR A 95 -9.39 10.45 10.57
N SER A 96 -8.42 11.29 10.25
CA SER A 96 -7.71 11.26 8.96
C SER A 96 -6.20 11.20 9.14
N MET A 97 -5.51 10.61 8.17
CA MET A 97 -4.06 10.65 8.10
C MET A 97 -3.55 11.02 6.72
N ARG A 98 -2.38 11.67 6.72
CA ARG A 98 -1.43 11.61 5.62
C ARG A 98 -0.26 10.73 6.07
N ASN A 99 0.05 9.67 5.35
CA ASN A 99 1.01 8.64 5.77
C ASN A 99 2.03 8.33 4.66
N GLU A 100 3.18 7.77 5.02
CA GLU A 100 4.24 7.35 4.08
C GLU A 100 4.29 5.83 4.01
N HIS A 101 4.17 5.33 2.80
CA HIS A 101 4.07 3.90 2.50
C HIS A 101 5.08 3.53 1.41
N LEU A 102 5.48 2.28 1.34
CA LEU A 102 6.27 1.71 0.26
C LEU A 102 5.72 0.34 -0.11
N PHE A 103 5.29 0.21 -1.36
CA PHE A 103 5.00 -1.08 -1.96
C PHE A 103 6.28 -1.64 -2.58
N LEU A 104 6.63 -2.87 -2.20
CA LEU A 104 7.67 -3.68 -2.83
C LEU A 104 6.97 -4.86 -3.51
N PHE A 105 7.16 -5.02 -4.81
CA PHE A 105 6.65 -6.16 -5.57
C PHE A 105 7.80 -6.95 -6.15
N GLN A 106 7.82 -8.26 -5.93
CA GLN A 106 8.70 -9.19 -6.64
C GLN A 106 7.95 -9.78 -7.84
N VAL A 107 8.64 -9.86 -8.97
CA VAL A 107 8.11 -10.29 -10.26
C VAL A 107 8.85 -11.53 -10.73
N ARG A 108 8.11 -12.54 -11.19
CA ARG A 108 8.63 -13.73 -11.86
C ARG A 108 7.73 -14.07 -13.03
N ASP A 109 8.31 -14.35 -14.20
CA ASP A 109 7.59 -14.72 -15.42
C ASP A 109 6.46 -13.73 -15.80
N GLY A 110 6.71 -12.43 -15.56
CA GLY A 110 5.76 -11.35 -15.85
C GLY A 110 4.58 -11.25 -14.87
N ARG A 111 4.61 -12.00 -13.76
CA ARG A 111 3.59 -11.97 -12.70
C ARG A 111 4.18 -11.50 -11.38
N ILE A 112 3.38 -10.79 -10.59
CA ILE A 112 3.75 -10.41 -9.22
C ILE A 112 3.55 -11.64 -8.34
N VAL A 113 4.65 -12.18 -7.80
CA VAL A 113 4.65 -13.40 -6.96
C VAL A 113 4.77 -13.10 -5.47
N HIS A 114 5.32 -11.93 -5.12
CA HIS A 114 5.36 -11.45 -3.75
C HIS A 114 5.09 -9.95 -3.70
N GLY A 115 4.39 -9.49 -2.66
CA GLY A 115 4.24 -8.08 -2.36
C GLY A 115 4.43 -7.81 -0.87
N ARG A 116 5.04 -6.68 -0.53
CA ARG A 116 5.16 -6.19 0.85
C ARG A 116 4.81 -4.72 0.89
N LEU A 117 3.96 -4.35 1.83
CA LEU A 117 3.69 -2.95 2.16
C LEU A 117 4.39 -2.57 3.47
N TYR A 118 5.30 -1.62 3.39
CA TYR A 118 5.89 -0.95 4.54
C TYR A 118 5.18 0.38 4.78
N ALA A 119 4.83 0.67 6.02
CA ALA A 119 4.12 1.89 6.38
C ALA A 119 4.54 2.35 7.79
N ASP A 120 4.38 3.65 8.08
CA ASP A 120 4.28 4.11 9.48
C ASP A 120 2.95 3.59 10.06
N THR A 121 3.02 2.39 10.64
CA THR A 121 1.86 1.69 11.22
C THR A 121 1.39 2.31 12.52
N ALA A 122 2.25 3.04 13.24
CA ALA A 122 1.83 3.77 14.44
C ALA A 122 0.79 4.83 14.08
N ARG A 123 1.03 5.59 13.00
CA ARG A 123 0.06 6.56 12.48
C ARG A 123 -1.26 5.91 12.05
N GLY A 124 -1.20 4.76 11.37
CA GLY A 124 -2.41 4.02 10.98
C GLY A 124 -3.21 3.54 12.20
N ARG A 125 -2.52 2.96 13.19
CA ARG A 125 -3.12 2.44 14.42
C ARG A 125 -3.74 3.56 15.26
N ASP A 126 -3.07 4.70 15.41
CA ASP A 126 -3.61 5.86 16.11
C ASP A 126 -4.96 6.30 15.51
N VAL A 127 -5.04 6.43 14.18
CA VAL A 127 -6.27 6.83 13.50
C VAL A 127 -7.38 5.80 13.69
N LEU A 128 -7.09 4.50 13.53
CA LEU A 128 -8.09 3.45 13.71
C LEU A 128 -8.61 3.37 15.16
N GLU A 129 -7.75 3.69 16.15
CA GLU A 129 -8.11 3.78 17.57
C GLU A 129 -8.79 5.12 17.94
N GLY A 130 -9.10 5.98 16.96
CA GLY A 130 -9.78 7.24 17.19
C GLY A 130 -8.89 8.30 17.86
N ARG A 131 -7.59 8.30 17.55
CA ARG A 131 -6.61 9.26 18.03
C ARG A 131 -6.03 10.07 16.88
N GLU A 132 -5.72 11.33 17.16
CA GLU A 132 -4.93 12.16 16.24
C GLU A 132 -3.53 11.56 16.04
N PRO A 133 -3.02 11.45 14.80
CA PRO A 133 -1.66 11.03 14.52
C PRO A 133 -0.63 11.83 15.31
N ARG A 134 0.18 11.13 16.11
CA ARG A 134 1.23 11.79 16.89
C ARG A 134 2.25 12.50 16.00
N ARG A 135 2.62 13.73 16.37
CA ARG A 135 3.66 14.54 15.72
C ARG A 135 4.65 15.03 16.77
N TYR A 136 5.92 14.73 16.58
CA TYR A 136 7.00 15.25 17.41
C TYR A 136 7.64 16.46 16.71
N PRO A 137 8.10 17.47 17.47
CA PRO A 137 8.83 18.59 16.88
C PRO A 137 10.16 18.11 16.27
N LYS A 138 10.57 18.76 15.17
CA LYS A 138 11.89 18.54 14.58
C LYS A 138 12.96 18.93 15.61
N VAL A 139 13.92 18.04 15.86
CA VAL A 139 15.09 18.37 16.67
C VAL A 139 15.96 19.33 15.85
N ILE A 140 16.15 20.54 16.36
CA ILE A 140 17.10 21.52 15.82
C ILE A 140 18.20 21.63 16.87
N LEU A 141 19.41 21.17 16.53
CA LEU A 141 20.60 21.43 17.32
C LEU A 141 21.08 22.84 16.93
N GLY A 142 21.25 23.69 17.95
CA GLY A 142 21.81 25.04 17.79
C GLY A 142 23.31 25.03 17.54
#